data_AF-A0A1Q7EM91-F1
#
_entry.id   AF-A0A1Q7EM91-F1
#
_cell.length_a   1.000
_cell.length_b   1.000
_cell.length_c   1.000
_cell.angle_alpha   90.00
_cell.angle_beta   90.00
_cell.angle_gamma   90.00
#
_symmetry.space_group_name_H-M   'P 1'
#
loop_
_entity.id
_entity.type
_entity.pdbx_description
1 polymer ?
#
loop_
_entity_poly.entity_id
_entity_poly.type
_entity_poly.pdbx_seq_one_letter_code
_entity_poly.pdbx_strand_id
1 'polypeptide(L)'
;MAASVSAGGSSSPQVIDDSQLQALSTTVGGASPLPTTQTVQHWFGQTLNPNNGVTYGYNMVGADPNSCSGSACSATVEADITPLIVNIQGLTFDGNRVLAATLASPQFATSDYGSTPFATAAGAFPKTPLKIQGPGGILSQGDAGKSLQLQDATMRAQFNKTGSSSFHLNLHPNIMPAVTIDVPSSQGVLLQSGRGVIFADISISWWVTRIQNLQVTADPTHLPIYLTDSVLLHIGPNVFNCCVIGFHGAALVPGRGAGATHGNGSQPVQTYAWASWVQPGIYARPNGGTNWALQDIHALSHEVSEWADDPFTNNFVQPWLTPTAPQYGCTGILETGDPVVAIGFAKGTNALDQGPNPNGTQSADGYYHPEDEVYLPWFMRTAPNTVSEPTQTASANIGRYTLMGSLNPFTGFHAPATGC
;
A
#
# COMPACT_ATOMS: atom_id res chain seq x y z
N MET A 1 23.44 39.46 -38.10
CA MET A 1 22.98 38.06 -38.22
C MET A 1 22.27 37.72 -36.93
N ALA A 2 20.95 37.54 -36.97
CA ALA A 2 20.17 37.11 -35.81
C ALA A 2 20.37 35.61 -35.64
N ALA A 3 20.92 35.18 -34.50
CA ALA A 3 21.05 33.78 -34.16
C ALA A 3 19.66 33.26 -33.74
N SER A 4 19.10 32.38 -34.55
CA SER A 4 17.90 31.61 -34.22
C SER A 4 18.23 30.67 -33.07
N VAL A 5 17.64 30.93 -31.91
CA VAL A 5 17.61 30.00 -30.78
C VAL A 5 16.76 28.81 -31.22
N SER A 6 17.39 27.67 -31.46
CA SER A 6 16.70 26.41 -31.69
C SER A 6 15.96 26.04 -30.41
N ALA A 7 14.63 26.03 -30.47
CA ALA A 7 13.82 25.36 -29.46
C ALA A 7 14.29 23.90 -29.40
N GLY A 8 14.82 23.49 -28.24
CA GLY A 8 15.16 22.10 -27.99
C GLY A 8 13.87 21.29 -28.11
N GLY A 9 13.84 20.35 -29.06
CA GLY A 9 12.69 19.47 -29.24
C GLY A 9 12.45 18.65 -27.97
N SER A 10 11.21 18.63 -27.48
CA SER A 10 10.82 17.65 -26.47
C SER A 10 10.97 16.27 -27.09
N SER A 11 11.98 15.51 -26.65
CA SER A 11 12.07 14.09 -26.98
C SER A 11 10.79 13.40 -26.49
N SER A 12 10.13 12.65 -27.35
CA SER A 12 8.98 11.82 -26.95
C SER A 12 9.35 10.93 -25.76
N PRO A 13 8.45 10.74 -24.77
CA PRO A 13 8.71 9.84 -23.64
C PRO A 13 9.21 8.47 -24.09
N GLN A 14 10.21 7.94 -23.40
CA GLN A 14 10.77 6.64 -23.79
C GLN A 14 9.79 5.52 -23.39
N VAL A 15 9.55 4.58 -24.32
CA VAL A 15 8.77 3.38 -23.99
C VAL A 15 9.61 2.44 -23.13
N ILE A 16 9.09 2.08 -21.96
CA ILE A 16 9.69 1.09 -21.05
C ILE A 16 9.18 -0.31 -21.41
N ASP A 17 10.06 -1.32 -21.37
CA ASP A 17 9.63 -2.71 -21.56
C ASP A 17 8.87 -3.21 -20.34
N ASP A 18 7.84 -4.02 -20.58
CA ASP A 18 6.99 -4.59 -19.55
C ASP A 18 7.76 -5.43 -18.52
N SER A 19 8.90 -6.02 -18.88
CA SER A 19 9.75 -6.76 -17.94
C SER A 19 10.53 -5.87 -16.97
N GLN A 20 10.63 -4.58 -17.27
CA GLN A 20 11.26 -3.54 -16.45
C GLN A 20 10.24 -2.77 -15.60
N LEU A 21 8.93 -2.99 -15.82
CA LEU A 21 7.86 -2.45 -14.99
C LEU A 21 7.54 -3.42 -13.84
N GLN A 22 8.37 -3.42 -12.81
CA GLN A 22 8.15 -4.20 -11.60
C GLN A 22 7.67 -3.27 -10.49
N ALA A 23 6.44 -3.46 -10.02
CA ALA A 23 5.92 -2.68 -8.90
C ALA A 23 6.70 -3.05 -7.63
N LEU A 24 7.13 -2.03 -6.93
CA LEU A 24 7.83 -2.09 -5.65
C LEU A 24 7.15 -1.14 -4.68
N SER A 25 7.18 -1.50 -3.41
CA SER A 25 6.98 -0.61 -2.28
C SER A 25 8.22 -0.65 -1.40
N THR A 26 8.33 0.26 -0.45
CA THR A 26 9.48 0.31 0.46
C THR A 26 9.11 1.05 1.73
N THR A 27 9.91 0.89 2.79
CA THR A 27 9.82 1.70 3.99
C THR A 27 10.89 2.77 4.05
N VAL A 28 10.54 3.92 4.64
CA VAL A 28 11.43 5.07 4.75
C VAL A 28 11.60 5.52 6.20
N GLY A 29 12.81 5.33 6.72
CA GLY A 29 13.22 5.81 8.03
C GLY A 29 13.08 4.73 9.11
N GLY A 30 12.56 5.14 10.25
CA GLY A 30 12.31 4.28 11.41
C GLY A 30 12.36 5.06 12.72
N ALA A 31 11.52 4.65 13.66
CA ALA A 31 11.47 5.21 15.00
C ALA A 31 11.25 4.10 16.03
N SER A 32 11.54 4.37 17.31
CA SER A 32 11.21 3.46 18.41
C SER A 32 10.44 4.25 19.45
N PRO A 33 9.10 4.29 19.36
CA PRO A 33 8.29 5.09 20.27
C PRO A 33 8.37 4.53 21.69
N LEU A 34 8.30 5.44 22.67
CA LEU A 34 8.03 5.10 24.06
C LEU A 34 6.51 5.15 24.29
N PRO A 35 5.98 4.54 25.37
CA PRO A 35 4.55 4.65 25.70
C PRO A 35 4.04 6.09 25.88
N THR A 36 4.95 7.04 26.12
CA THR A 36 4.66 8.47 26.27
C THR A 36 4.87 9.28 25.00
N THR A 37 5.39 8.69 23.92
CA THR A 37 5.62 9.34 22.63
C THR A 37 4.31 9.91 22.08
N GLN A 38 4.37 11.14 21.58
CA GLN A 38 3.25 11.71 20.84
C GLN A 38 3.30 11.17 19.42
N THR A 39 2.40 10.24 19.09
CA THR A 39 2.29 9.65 17.76
C THR A 39 0.87 9.11 17.54
N VAL A 40 0.61 8.50 16.39
CA VAL A 40 -0.66 7.82 16.08
C VAL A 40 -1.00 6.80 17.16
N GLN A 41 -2.29 6.61 17.44
CA GLN A 41 -2.71 5.60 18.41
C GLN A 41 -2.16 4.23 17.99
N HIS A 42 -1.43 3.56 18.89
CA HIS A 42 -0.87 2.25 18.64
C HIS A 42 -0.89 1.38 19.90
N TRP A 43 -0.63 0.10 19.73
CA TRP A 43 -0.46 -0.87 20.81
C TRP A 43 0.75 -1.75 20.53
N PHE A 44 1.33 -2.34 21.59
CA PHE A 44 2.45 -3.27 21.50
C PHE A 44 1.96 -4.70 21.75
N GLY A 45 2.29 -5.60 20.83
CA GLY A 45 2.05 -7.04 20.94
C GLY A 45 3.35 -7.83 20.89
N GLN A 46 3.26 -9.11 21.24
CA GLN A 46 4.36 -10.05 21.03
C GLN A 46 3.83 -11.45 20.74
N THR A 47 4.50 -12.17 19.85
CA THR A 47 4.12 -13.54 19.48
C THR A 47 5.35 -14.44 19.47
N LEU A 48 5.24 -15.63 20.09
CA LEU A 48 6.26 -16.67 19.99
C LEU A 48 6.17 -17.33 18.61
N ASN A 49 7.24 -17.24 17.83
CA ASN A 49 7.37 -17.98 16.60
C ASN A 49 7.77 -19.43 16.92
N PRO A 50 6.93 -20.44 16.62
CA PRO A 50 7.19 -21.82 16.98
C PRO A 50 8.28 -22.47 16.11
N ASN A 51 8.63 -21.88 14.97
CA ASN A 51 9.63 -22.42 14.06
C ASN A 51 11.06 -22.23 14.60
N ASN A 52 11.35 -21.07 15.20
CA ASN A 52 12.68 -20.74 15.73
C ASN A 52 12.73 -20.50 17.24
N GLY A 53 11.59 -20.50 17.93
CA GLY A 53 11.49 -20.29 19.37
C GLY A 53 11.74 -18.85 19.83
N VAL A 54 11.77 -17.88 18.91
CA VAL A 54 11.97 -16.46 19.22
C VAL A 54 10.62 -15.77 19.39
N THR A 55 10.50 -14.96 20.44
CA THR A 55 9.36 -14.05 20.61
C THR A 55 9.64 -12.74 19.91
N TYR A 56 8.81 -12.41 18.93
CA TYR A 56 8.89 -11.16 18.19
C TYR A 56 7.89 -10.16 18.78
N GLY A 57 8.37 -8.96 19.11
CA GLY A 57 7.53 -7.83 19.51
C GLY A 57 7.22 -6.96 18.31
N TYR A 58 6.04 -6.34 18.31
CA TYR A 58 5.58 -5.46 17.23
C TYR A 58 4.67 -4.37 17.78
N ASN A 59 4.69 -3.20 17.13
CA ASN A 59 3.70 -2.15 17.35
C ASN A 59 2.72 -2.12 16.19
N MET A 60 1.42 -1.95 16.45
CA MET A 60 0.40 -1.84 15.41
C MET A 60 -0.54 -0.68 15.74
N VAL A 61 -1.10 -0.07 14.71
CA VAL A 61 -2.02 1.06 14.85
C VAL A 61 -3.35 0.61 15.48
N GLY A 62 -3.92 1.47 16.31
CA GLY A 62 -5.27 1.32 16.86
C GLY A 62 -5.33 0.79 18.29
N ALA A 63 -6.44 0.14 18.63
CA ALA A 63 -6.65 -0.49 19.94
C ALA A 63 -6.06 -1.90 19.97
N ASP A 64 -5.58 -2.37 21.13
CA ASP A 64 -5.13 -3.76 21.28
C ASP A 64 -6.33 -4.73 21.17
N PRO A 65 -6.42 -5.55 20.11
CA PRO A 65 -7.54 -6.46 19.89
C PRO A 65 -7.67 -7.53 20.99
N ASN A 66 -6.60 -7.83 21.74
CA ASN A 66 -6.60 -8.88 22.75
C ASN A 66 -7.13 -8.42 24.10
N SER A 67 -7.07 -7.13 24.40
CA SER A 67 -7.38 -6.59 25.73
C SER A 67 -8.44 -5.49 25.74
N CYS A 68 -8.75 -4.88 24.58
CA CYS A 68 -9.78 -3.85 24.49
C CYS A 68 -11.18 -4.41 24.79
N SER A 69 -12.12 -3.51 25.16
CA SER A 69 -13.54 -3.85 25.23
C SER A 69 -14.43 -2.62 24.99
N GLY A 70 -15.69 -2.85 24.57
CA GLY A 70 -16.66 -1.78 24.36
C GLY A 70 -16.19 -0.75 23.34
N SER A 71 -16.39 0.54 23.63
CA SER A 71 -15.96 1.65 22.77
C SER A 71 -14.44 1.80 22.67
N ALA A 72 -13.69 1.29 23.65
CA ALA A 72 -12.22 1.33 23.63
C ALA A 72 -11.60 0.38 22.58
N CYS A 73 -12.40 -0.52 22.00
CA CYS A 73 -11.97 -1.34 20.86
C CYS A 73 -12.09 -0.62 19.50
N SER A 74 -12.71 0.54 19.43
CA SER A 74 -12.89 1.27 18.18
C SER A 74 -11.91 2.43 18.13
N ALA A 75 -10.87 2.31 17.30
CA ALA A 75 -9.92 3.39 17.02
C ALA A 75 -10.32 4.13 15.73
N THR A 76 -10.04 5.42 15.69
CA THR A 76 -10.14 6.24 14.47
C THR A 76 -8.90 7.09 14.38
N VAL A 77 -8.16 6.95 13.29
CA VAL A 77 -6.98 7.77 13.00
C VAL A 77 -7.37 8.82 11.97
N GLU A 78 -7.02 10.07 12.26
CA GLU A 78 -7.16 11.17 11.31
C GLU A 78 -6.13 11.00 10.19
N ALA A 79 -6.60 10.99 8.94
CA ALA A 79 -5.79 10.80 7.74
C ALA A 79 -5.74 12.10 6.94
N ASP A 80 -4.63 12.82 7.02
CA ASP A 80 -4.44 14.12 6.38
C ASP A 80 -3.95 13.93 4.94
N ILE A 81 -4.88 13.94 3.98
CA ILE A 81 -4.61 13.67 2.57
C ILE A 81 -4.18 14.97 1.88
N THR A 82 -2.92 15.00 1.45
CA THR A 82 -2.33 16.10 0.67
C THR A 82 -2.16 15.68 -0.80
N PRO A 83 -2.96 16.21 -1.73
CA PRO A 83 -2.74 16.01 -3.15
C PRO A 83 -1.43 16.68 -3.59
N LEU A 84 -0.59 15.96 -4.33
CA LEU A 84 0.64 16.50 -4.90
C LEU A 84 0.46 16.79 -6.39
N ILE A 85 0.79 18.02 -6.80
CA ILE A 85 0.82 18.45 -8.19
C ILE A 85 2.27 18.37 -8.65
N VAL A 86 2.59 17.42 -9.53
CA VAL A 86 3.97 17.14 -9.94
C VAL A 86 4.19 17.62 -11.36
N ASN A 87 5.09 18.60 -11.53
CA ASN A 87 5.46 19.11 -12.85
C ASN A 87 6.80 18.53 -13.27
N ILE A 88 6.85 17.95 -14.48
CA ILE A 88 8.06 17.34 -15.02
C ILE A 88 8.05 17.37 -16.55
N GLN A 89 9.14 17.85 -17.15
CA GLN A 89 9.33 17.90 -18.61
C GLN A 89 8.14 18.49 -19.39
N GLY A 90 7.45 19.47 -18.81
CA GLY A 90 6.31 20.15 -19.43
C GLY A 90 4.96 19.44 -19.29
N LEU A 91 4.90 18.29 -18.59
CA LEU A 91 3.65 17.66 -18.17
C LEU A 91 3.37 17.92 -16.69
N THR A 92 2.09 17.90 -16.33
CA THR A 92 1.60 18.03 -14.96
C THR A 92 0.80 16.79 -14.60
N PHE A 93 1.19 16.16 -13.49
CA PHE A 93 0.50 15.05 -12.85
C PHE A 93 -0.18 15.58 -11.60
N ASP A 94 -1.50 15.75 -11.67
CA ASP A 94 -2.27 16.47 -10.66
C ASP A 94 -2.99 15.51 -9.71
N GLY A 95 -2.48 15.36 -8.48
CA GLY A 95 -3.11 14.56 -7.43
C GLY A 95 -4.55 14.97 -7.10
N ASN A 96 -4.98 16.22 -7.40
CA ASN A 96 -6.38 16.62 -7.21
C ASN A 96 -7.32 15.88 -8.16
N ARG A 97 -6.83 15.45 -9.33
CA ARG A 97 -7.62 14.71 -10.32
C ARG A 97 -8.13 13.39 -9.75
N VAL A 98 -7.33 12.73 -8.92
CA VAL A 98 -7.62 11.41 -8.36
C VAL A 98 -8.25 11.47 -6.97
N LEU A 99 -8.18 12.61 -6.28
CA LEU A 99 -8.65 12.78 -4.89
C LEU A 99 -10.09 12.29 -4.67
N ALA A 100 -11.04 12.72 -5.51
CA ALA A 100 -12.44 12.33 -5.34
C ALA A 100 -12.66 10.83 -5.51
N ALA A 101 -11.97 10.20 -6.47
CA ALA A 101 -12.04 8.76 -6.70
C ALA A 101 -11.36 7.99 -5.55
N THR A 102 -10.25 8.51 -5.02
CA THR A 102 -9.59 7.95 -3.82
C THR A 102 -10.51 7.99 -2.60
N LEU A 103 -11.19 9.12 -2.32
CA LEU A 103 -12.13 9.24 -1.20
C LEU A 103 -13.36 8.33 -1.34
N ALA A 104 -13.84 8.13 -2.57
CA ALA A 104 -14.94 7.21 -2.87
C ALA A 104 -14.53 5.73 -2.89
N SER A 105 -13.23 5.45 -2.87
CA SER A 105 -12.70 4.10 -2.89
C SER A 105 -12.93 3.37 -1.57
N PRO A 106 -12.82 2.03 -1.54
CA PRO A 106 -12.94 1.24 -0.31
C PRO A 106 -11.91 1.59 0.76
N GLN A 107 -10.85 2.34 0.44
CA GLN A 107 -9.87 2.81 1.41
C GLN A 107 -10.49 3.75 2.46
N PHE A 108 -11.38 4.64 2.03
CA PHE A 108 -12.01 5.65 2.88
C PHE A 108 -13.54 5.53 2.93
N ALA A 109 -14.17 5.11 1.84
CA ALA A 109 -15.59 4.78 1.83
C ALA A 109 -15.82 3.36 2.36
N THR A 110 -16.98 3.14 2.97
CA THR A 110 -17.34 1.83 3.51
C THR A 110 -17.90 0.90 2.42
N SER A 111 -17.67 -0.39 2.56
CA SER A 111 -18.05 -1.44 1.63
C SER A 111 -18.34 -2.76 2.37
N ASP A 112 -19.13 -3.65 1.75
CA ASP A 112 -19.41 -4.99 2.29
C ASP A 112 -18.40 -6.02 1.79
N TYR A 113 -17.45 -6.43 2.63
CA TYR A 113 -16.40 -7.39 2.28
C TYR A 113 -16.85 -8.86 2.34
N GLY A 114 -18.15 -9.17 2.42
CA GLY A 114 -18.64 -10.54 2.32
C GLY A 114 -18.26 -11.24 1.02
N SER A 115 -18.18 -10.50 -0.10
CA SER A 115 -17.78 -11.03 -1.40
C SER A 115 -17.07 -10.01 -2.29
N THR A 116 -16.45 -10.52 -3.34
CA THR A 116 -15.83 -9.76 -4.44
C THR A 116 -16.25 -10.34 -5.80
N PRO A 117 -16.47 -9.51 -6.83
CA PRO A 117 -16.79 -9.99 -8.18
C PRO A 117 -15.59 -10.62 -8.90
N PHE A 118 -14.36 -10.15 -8.62
CA PHE A 118 -13.14 -10.63 -9.26
C PHE A 118 -11.99 -10.71 -8.26
N ALA A 119 -11.13 -11.70 -8.44
CA ALA A 119 -9.95 -11.92 -7.61
C ALA A 119 -8.78 -12.33 -8.50
N THR A 120 -7.56 -12.07 -8.07
CA THR A 120 -6.39 -12.55 -8.81
C THR A 120 -6.41 -14.07 -8.92
N ALA A 121 -6.17 -14.57 -10.14
CA ALA A 121 -5.92 -15.98 -10.41
C ALA A 121 -4.51 -16.18 -10.99
N ALA A 122 -3.97 -17.39 -10.81
CA ALA A 122 -2.77 -17.82 -11.50
C ALA A 122 -3.10 -18.02 -12.99
N GLY A 123 -2.44 -17.27 -13.88
CA GLY A 123 -2.74 -17.25 -15.32
C GLY A 123 -1.56 -17.61 -16.21
N ALA A 124 -1.69 -17.30 -17.51
CA ALA A 124 -0.61 -17.27 -18.51
C ALA A 124 -0.95 -16.29 -19.66
N PHE A 125 -0.30 -15.11 -19.75
CA PHE A 125 -0.37 -14.25 -20.95
C PHE A 125 0.64 -13.08 -20.95
N PRO A 126 1.16 -12.64 -22.11
CA PRO A 126 2.22 -13.30 -22.87
C PRO A 126 3.62 -13.31 -22.20
N LYS A 127 3.83 -12.82 -20.97
CA LYS A 127 5.08 -13.04 -20.15
C LYS A 127 4.78 -12.95 -18.63
N THR A 128 5.65 -13.59 -17.84
CA THR A 128 5.60 -13.81 -16.37
C THR A 128 6.03 -12.62 -15.50
N PRO A 129 5.67 -12.57 -14.19
CA PRO A 129 4.78 -13.48 -13.45
C PRO A 129 3.29 -13.20 -13.72
N LEU A 130 2.47 -14.25 -13.61
CA LEU A 130 1.17 -14.36 -14.25
C LEU A 130 0.02 -14.18 -13.24
N LYS A 131 -0.26 -12.93 -12.88
CA LYS A 131 -1.35 -12.52 -11.96
C LYS A 131 -2.48 -11.90 -12.78
N ILE A 132 -3.46 -12.71 -13.19
CA ILE A 132 -4.56 -12.29 -14.09
C ILE A 132 -5.86 -12.12 -13.31
N GLN A 133 -6.84 -11.48 -13.93
CA GLN A 133 -8.20 -11.43 -13.41
C GLN A 133 -8.82 -12.84 -13.48
N GLY A 134 -9.29 -13.32 -12.34
CA GLY A 134 -10.03 -14.56 -12.19
C GLY A 134 -11.42 -14.33 -11.60
N PRO A 135 -12.22 -15.40 -11.47
CA PRO A 135 -13.50 -15.32 -10.80
C PRO A 135 -13.32 -14.88 -9.34
N GLY A 136 -14.17 -13.97 -8.87
CA GLY A 136 -14.26 -13.64 -7.45
C GLY A 136 -15.05 -14.69 -6.67
N GLY A 137 -15.54 -14.29 -5.50
CA GLY A 137 -16.31 -15.16 -4.63
C GLY A 137 -16.41 -14.62 -3.21
N ILE A 138 -16.54 -15.56 -2.27
CA ILE A 138 -16.61 -15.30 -0.84
C ILE A 138 -15.29 -14.68 -0.35
N LEU A 139 -15.38 -13.59 0.43
CA LEU A 139 -14.21 -12.89 0.97
C LEU A 139 -14.19 -12.93 2.52
N SER A 140 -14.63 -11.92 3.25
CA SER A 140 -14.72 -11.93 4.73
C SER A 140 -16.16 -12.20 5.17
N GLN A 141 -16.47 -13.47 5.49
CA GLN A 141 -17.84 -13.88 5.84
C GLN A 141 -18.24 -13.55 7.25
N GLY A 142 -17.29 -13.48 8.18
CA GLY A 142 -17.55 -13.04 9.55
C GLY A 142 -18.14 -11.63 9.59
N ASP A 143 -17.83 -10.80 8.59
CA ASP A 143 -18.33 -9.44 8.43
C ASP A 143 -19.23 -9.25 7.19
N ALA A 144 -19.74 -10.32 6.59
CA ALA A 144 -20.67 -10.21 5.46
C ALA A 144 -21.92 -9.38 5.83
N GLY A 145 -22.30 -8.45 4.95
CA GLY A 145 -23.40 -7.52 5.14
C GLY A 145 -23.07 -6.30 6.01
N LYS A 146 -21.84 -6.16 6.49
CA LYS A 146 -21.40 -4.97 7.22
C LYS A 146 -20.71 -3.97 6.31
N SER A 147 -20.91 -2.69 6.57
CA SER A 147 -20.23 -1.61 5.86
C SER A 147 -18.97 -1.22 6.62
N LEU A 148 -17.79 -1.56 6.09
CA LEU A 148 -16.48 -1.32 6.72
C LEU A 148 -15.55 -0.60 5.73
N GLN A 149 -14.55 0.14 6.21
CA GLN A 149 -13.43 0.55 5.36
C GLN A 149 -12.49 -0.64 5.10
N LEU A 150 -11.62 -0.56 4.09
CA LEU A 150 -10.69 -1.63 3.75
C LEU A 150 -9.79 -1.99 4.94
N GLN A 151 -9.12 -0.99 5.52
CA GLN A 151 -8.23 -1.22 6.66
C GLN A 151 -8.97 -1.85 7.85
N ASP A 152 -10.21 -1.40 8.10
CA ASP A 152 -11.04 -1.92 9.17
C ASP A 152 -11.38 -3.41 8.95
N ALA A 153 -11.80 -3.77 7.74
CA ALA A 153 -12.08 -5.15 7.36
C ALA A 153 -10.82 -6.04 7.45
N THR A 154 -9.67 -5.55 6.96
CA THR A 154 -8.37 -6.24 7.05
C THR A 154 -8.00 -6.53 8.49
N MET A 155 -8.03 -5.53 9.38
CA MET A 155 -7.64 -5.71 10.78
C MET A 155 -8.63 -6.56 11.58
N ARG A 156 -9.93 -6.40 11.33
CA ARG A 156 -10.96 -7.25 11.94
C ARG A 156 -10.76 -8.71 11.56
N ALA A 157 -10.47 -8.99 10.29
CA ALA A 157 -10.21 -10.35 9.83
C ALA A 157 -8.85 -10.89 10.34
N GLN A 158 -7.79 -10.07 10.36
CA GLN A 158 -6.49 -10.44 10.90
C GLN A 158 -6.54 -10.93 12.36
N PHE A 159 -7.36 -10.29 13.21
CA PHE A 159 -7.46 -10.62 14.64
C PHE A 159 -8.71 -11.42 15.03
N ASN A 160 -9.42 -11.97 14.05
CA ASN A 160 -10.69 -12.68 14.27
C ASN A 160 -11.70 -11.87 15.09
N LYS A 161 -11.74 -10.56 14.84
CA LYS A 161 -12.64 -9.58 15.47
C LYS A 161 -13.77 -9.20 14.54
N THR A 162 -14.32 -10.20 13.86
CA THR A 162 -15.47 -10.07 12.94
C THR A 162 -16.80 -10.24 13.69
N GLY A 163 -17.93 -10.23 12.98
CA GLY A 163 -19.25 -10.50 13.57
C GLY A 163 -19.65 -9.44 14.60
N SER A 164 -20.15 -9.83 15.78
CA SER A 164 -20.62 -8.86 16.79
C SER A 164 -19.52 -8.07 17.50
N SER A 165 -18.24 -8.27 17.16
CA SER A 165 -17.11 -7.53 17.74
C SER A 165 -17.23 -6.02 17.53
N SER A 166 -16.90 -5.25 18.57
CA SER A 166 -16.81 -3.78 18.55
C SER A 166 -15.44 -3.23 18.11
N PHE A 167 -14.52 -4.11 17.69
CA PHE A 167 -13.20 -3.73 17.21
C PHE A 167 -13.27 -2.99 15.89
N HIS A 168 -12.70 -1.80 15.82
CA HIS A 168 -12.56 -1.07 14.58
C HIS A 168 -11.21 -0.36 14.48
N LEU A 169 -10.66 -0.31 13.27
CA LEU A 169 -9.61 0.63 12.89
C LEU A 169 -10.08 1.43 11.67
N ASN A 170 -10.63 2.62 11.94
CA ASN A 170 -11.13 3.51 10.91
C ASN A 170 -10.13 4.63 10.60
N LEU A 171 -10.22 5.14 9.37
CA LEU A 171 -9.54 6.34 8.90
C LEU A 171 -10.57 7.44 8.66
N HIS A 172 -10.38 8.60 9.27
CA HIS A 172 -11.17 9.78 8.99
C HIS A 172 -10.38 10.72 8.05
N PRO A 173 -10.78 10.86 6.78
CA PRO A 173 -10.01 11.64 5.81
C PRO A 173 -10.19 13.15 6.00
N ASN A 174 -9.09 13.88 6.18
CA ASN A 174 -9.00 15.33 6.14
C ASN A 174 -8.31 15.77 4.85
N ILE A 175 -8.95 16.65 4.07
CA ILE A 175 -8.37 17.13 2.83
C ILE A 175 -7.48 18.34 3.12
N MET A 176 -6.19 18.22 2.82
CA MET A 176 -5.20 19.27 2.97
C MET A 176 -5.03 20.06 1.65
N PRO A 177 -4.55 21.32 1.70
CA PRO A 177 -4.22 22.06 0.50
C PRO A 177 -3.19 21.32 -0.37
N ALA A 178 -3.41 21.30 -1.68
CA ALA A 178 -2.49 20.68 -2.60
C ALA A 178 -1.10 21.35 -2.59
N VAL A 179 -0.05 20.56 -2.79
CA VAL A 179 1.34 21.03 -2.84
C VAL A 179 1.92 20.77 -4.22
N THR A 180 2.52 21.81 -4.81
CA THR A 180 3.21 21.69 -6.10
C THR A 180 4.68 21.32 -5.90
N ILE A 181 5.14 20.32 -6.66
CA ILE A 181 6.54 19.90 -6.74
C ILE A 181 6.99 19.98 -8.20
N ASP A 182 7.93 20.91 -8.46
CA ASP A 182 8.61 20.99 -9.76
C ASP A 182 9.84 20.07 -9.74
N VAL A 183 9.82 19.04 -10.59
CA VAL A 183 10.89 18.05 -10.66
C VAL A 183 11.98 18.55 -11.62
N PRO A 184 13.22 18.75 -11.15
CA PRO A 184 14.33 19.11 -12.03
C PRO A 184 14.58 17.99 -13.06
N SER A 185 15.02 18.36 -14.27
CA SER A 185 15.32 17.37 -15.33
C SER A 185 16.43 16.38 -14.97
N SER A 186 17.24 16.67 -13.95
CA SER A 186 18.26 15.75 -13.41
C SER A 186 17.71 14.76 -12.38
N GLN A 187 16.44 14.88 -12.00
CA GLN A 187 15.81 14.08 -10.93
C GLN A 187 14.68 13.20 -11.44
N GLY A 188 14.30 13.29 -12.70
CA GLY A 188 13.29 12.41 -13.27
C GLY A 188 13.13 12.56 -14.77
N VAL A 189 12.39 11.62 -15.34
CA VAL A 189 12.06 11.54 -16.76
C VAL A 189 10.59 11.20 -16.96
N LEU A 190 10.09 11.37 -18.19
CA LEU A 190 8.82 10.80 -18.62
C LEU A 190 9.06 9.45 -19.27
N LEU A 191 8.34 8.43 -18.82
CA LEU A 191 8.29 7.12 -19.45
C LEU A 191 6.89 6.84 -19.99
N GLN A 192 6.82 5.93 -20.96
CA GLN A 192 5.58 5.47 -21.54
C GLN A 192 5.46 3.95 -21.43
N SER A 193 4.31 3.48 -20.96
CA SER A 193 4.00 2.05 -20.94
C SER A 193 3.82 1.51 -22.37
N GLY A 194 3.93 0.19 -22.56
CA GLY A 194 3.60 -0.46 -23.84
C GLY A 194 2.15 -0.27 -24.29
N ARG A 195 1.27 0.24 -23.41
CA ARG A 195 -0.12 0.60 -23.73
C ARG A 195 -0.31 2.07 -24.08
N GLY A 196 0.77 2.86 -24.04
CA GLY A 196 0.78 4.28 -24.40
C GLY A 196 0.52 5.24 -23.24
N VAL A 197 0.36 4.73 -22.02
CA VAL A 197 0.16 5.59 -20.82
C VAL A 197 1.49 6.23 -20.43
N ILE A 198 1.51 7.55 -20.32
CA ILE A 198 2.69 8.31 -19.90
C ILE A 198 2.62 8.50 -18.38
N PHE A 199 3.76 8.30 -17.70
CA PHE A 199 3.89 8.49 -16.25
C PHE A 199 5.22 9.17 -15.91
N ALA A 200 5.28 9.81 -14.75
CA ALA A 200 6.52 10.38 -14.23
C ALA A 200 7.36 9.28 -13.57
N ASP A 201 8.65 9.23 -13.88
CA ASP A 201 9.61 8.36 -13.20
C ASP A 201 10.70 9.22 -12.54
N ILE A 202 10.75 9.21 -11.21
CA ILE A 202 11.52 10.16 -10.40
C ILE A 202 12.52 9.43 -9.51
N SER A 203 13.70 10.01 -9.32
CA SER A 203 14.71 9.48 -8.39
C SER A 203 14.13 9.36 -6.98
N ILE A 204 14.05 8.13 -6.47
CA ILE A 204 13.54 7.87 -5.12
C ILE A 204 14.30 8.64 -4.04
N SER A 205 15.62 8.74 -4.17
CA SER A 205 16.46 9.43 -3.18
C SER A 205 16.15 10.92 -3.10
N TRP A 206 15.76 11.54 -4.21
CA TRP A 206 15.32 12.94 -4.23
C TRP A 206 13.88 13.07 -3.74
N TRP A 207 12.99 12.19 -4.21
CA TRP A 207 11.57 12.23 -3.88
C TRP A 207 11.31 12.07 -2.37
N VAL A 208 11.96 11.09 -1.74
CA VAL A 208 11.87 10.86 -0.29
C VAL A 208 12.19 12.13 0.50
N THR A 209 13.22 12.87 0.12
CA THR A 209 13.55 14.13 0.81
C THR A 209 12.44 15.18 0.67
N ARG A 210 11.69 15.20 -0.44
CA ARG A 210 10.56 16.12 -0.63
C ARG A 210 9.41 15.74 0.29
N ILE A 211 9.03 14.47 0.34
CA ILE A 211 7.99 13.97 1.24
C ILE A 211 8.36 14.21 2.71
N GLN A 212 9.60 13.92 3.11
CA GLN A 212 10.06 14.16 4.47
C GLN A 212 10.01 15.64 4.87
N ASN A 213 10.31 16.56 3.95
CA ASN A 213 10.21 18.00 4.22
C ASN A 213 8.76 18.45 4.45
N LEU A 214 7.76 17.75 3.93
CA LEU A 214 6.35 18.05 4.18
C LEU A 214 5.89 17.61 5.58
N GLN A 215 6.62 16.70 6.23
CA GLN A 215 6.27 16.22 7.58
C GLN A 215 6.48 17.26 8.68
N VAL A 216 7.30 18.28 8.46
CA VAL A 216 7.70 19.23 9.51
C VAL A 216 6.51 19.97 10.14
N THR A 217 5.44 20.15 9.37
CA THR A 217 4.19 20.81 9.80
C THR A 217 3.06 19.82 10.14
N ALA A 218 3.25 18.52 9.91
CA ALA A 218 2.22 17.51 10.15
C ALA A 218 1.94 17.30 11.65
N ASP A 219 0.72 16.91 12.00
CA ASP A 219 0.39 16.47 13.36
C ASP A 219 0.92 15.03 13.57
N PRO A 220 1.79 14.80 14.57
CA PRO A 220 2.35 13.47 14.80
C PRO A 220 1.30 12.43 15.20
N THR A 221 0.11 12.84 15.64
CA THR A 221 -1.00 11.95 16.01
C THR A 221 -1.91 11.58 14.84
N HIS A 222 -1.71 12.20 13.67
CA HIS A 222 -2.41 11.91 12.42
C HIS A 222 -1.53 11.07 11.49
N LEU A 223 -2.13 10.50 10.45
CA LEU A 223 -1.45 9.91 9.30
C LEU A 223 -1.50 10.89 8.11
N PRO A 224 -0.41 11.61 7.79
CA PRO A 224 -0.29 12.30 6.52
C PRO A 224 -0.20 11.31 5.36
N ILE A 225 -1.03 11.51 4.34
CA ILE A 225 -1.04 10.73 3.10
C ILE A 225 -0.76 11.68 1.94
N TYR A 226 0.36 11.47 1.26
CA TYR A 226 0.73 12.24 0.07
C TYR A 226 0.28 11.48 -1.18
N LEU A 227 -0.74 12.02 -1.85
CA LEU A 227 -1.38 11.37 -2.97
C LEU A 227 -0.89 11.96 -4.29
N THR A 228 -0.29 11.13 -5.14
CA THR A 228 0.09 11.49 -6.51
C THR A 228 -0.77 10.77 -7.53
N ASP A 229 -0.77 11.27 -8.76
CA ASP A 229 -1.38 10.62 -9.92
C ASP A 229 -0.30 10.16 -10.90
N SER A 230 -0.13 8.85 -11.07
CA SER A 230 0.80 8.27 -12.05
C SER A 230 2.25 8.77 -11.91
N VAL A 231 2.71 8.89 -10.67
CA VAL A 231 4.09 9.25 -10.31
C VAL A 231 4.76 8.03 -9.69
N LEU A 232 5.78 7.52 -10.35
CA LEU A 232 6.53 6.34 -9.99
C LEU A 232 7.98 6.73 -9.70
N LEU A 233 8.72 5.90 -8.96
CA LEU A 233 10.12 6.19 -8.62
C LEU A 233 11.09 5.13 -9.11
N HIS A 234 12.26 5.56 -9.58
CA HIS A 234 13.38 4.68 -9.94
C HIS A 234 14.45 4.64 -8.84
N ILE A 235 15.10 3.49 -8.70
CA ILE A 235 16.18 3.25 -7.74
C ILE A 235 17.54 3.37 -8.43
N GLY A 236 18.39 4.28 -7.92
CA GLY A 236 19.71 4.53 -8.48
C GLY A 236 19.65 5.31 -9.82
N PRO A 237 20.77 5.42 -10.54
CA PRO A 237 20.87 6.27 -11.72
C PRO A 237 20.20 5.71 -12.97
N ASN A 238 19.83 4.41 -12.97
CA ASN A 238 19.16 3.78 -14.10
C ASN A 238 17.64 3.96 -13.95
N VAL A 239 17.04 4.80 -14.80
CA VAL A 239 15.59 5.04 -14.85
C VAL A 239 14.77 3.79 -15.19
N PHE A 240 15.38 2.72 -15.72
CA PHE A 240 14.70 1.44 -15.92
C PHE A 240 14.72 0.53 -14.69
N ASN A 241 15.37 0.95 -13.60
CA ASN A 241 15.25 0.28 -12.30
C ASN A 241 14.01 0.81 -11.56
N CYS A 242 12.87 0.64 -12.23
CA CYS A 242 11.55 1.13 -11.89
C CYS A 242 10.72 -0.09 -11.41
N CYS A 243 9.76 0.04 -10.50
CA CYS A 243 9.20 1.29 -10.01
C CYS A 243 8.64 1.17 -8.60
N VAL A 244 9.06 2.09 -7.73
CA VAL A 244 8.42 2.27 -6.43
C VAL A 244 7.13 3.07 -6.62
N ILE A 245 5.99 2.50 -6.22
CA ILE A 245 4.63 3.06 -6.41
C ILE A 245 4.06 3.65 -5.12
N GLY A 246 4.66 3.32 -3.99
CA GLY A 246 4.31 3.81 -2.67
C GLY A 246 5.46 3.59 -1.68
N PHE A 247 5.36 4.27 -0.54
CA PHE A 247 6.06 3.92 0.68
C PHE A 247 5.33 4.48 1.89
N HIS A 248 5.44 3.80 3.02
CA HIS A 248 5.20 4.39 4.32
C HIS A 248 6.51 4.59 5.09
N GLY A 249 6.46 5.35 6.17
CA GLY A 249 7.66 5.69 6.90
C GLY A 249 7.39 6.28 8.26
N ALA A 250 8.44 6.29 9.07
CA ALA A 250 8.45 6.98 10.35
C ALA A 250 9.75 7.75 10.54
N ALA A 251 9.66 8.92 11.16
CA ALA A 251 10.83 9.68 11.54
C ALA A 251 10.58 10.50 12.81
N LEU A 252 11.66 10.79 13.52
CA LEU A 252 11.68 11.90 14.47
C LEU A 252 11.54 13.20 13.67
N VAL A 253 10.57 14.04 14.01
CA VAL A 253 10.30 15.28 13.27
C VAL A 253 11.45 16.29 13.46
N PRO A 254 12.24 16.61 12.43
CA PRO A 254 13.27 17.64 12.54
C PRO A 254 12.62 19.03 12.56
N GLY A 255 13.01 19.90 13.49
CA GLY A 255 12.64 21.32 13.46
C GLY A 255 11.41 21.75 14.27
N ARG A 256 10.72 20.84 14.99
CA ARG A 256 9.79 21.22 16.07
C ARG A 256 10.53 21.56 17.38
N GLY A 257 11.51 22.46 17.24
CA GLY A 257 12.27 23.08 18.32
C GLY A 257 13.63 22.44 18.55
N ALA A 258 14.64 23.30 18.65
CA ALA A 258 15.85 23.06 19.42
C ALA A 258 15.55 22.96 20.93
N GLY A 259 14.55 22.13 21.28
CA GLY A 259 14.35 21.57 22.61
C GLY A 259 15.09 20.24 22.68
N ALA A 260 15.34 19.74 23.89
CA ALA A 260 16.12 18.53 24.06
C ALA A 260 15.59 17.41 23.15
N THR A 261 16.52 16.65 22.54
CA THR A 261 16.30 15.28 22.03
C THR A 261 15.68 14.34 23.08
N HIS A 262 15.38 14.85 24.27
CA HIS A 262 14.68 14.27 25.41
C HIS A 262 13.47 15.14 25.82
N GLY A 263 12.31 14.93 25.21
CA GLY A 263 11.02 15.57 25.54
C GLY A 263 10.41 15.02 26.83
N ASN A 264 11.26 14.61 27.79
CA ASN A 264 10.89 13.92 29.02
C ASN A 264 9.91 12.75 28.80
N GLY A 265 10.05 12.05 27.66
CA GLY A 265 9.19 10.94 27.25
C GLY A 265 8.15 11.29 26.18
N SER A 266 7.79 12.56 25.97
CA SER A 266 6.72 12.98 25.05
C SER A 266 7.19 13.41 23.65
N GLN A 267 8.19 12.72 23.09
CA GLN A 267 8.73 13.12 21.80
C GLN A 267 7.75 12.88 20.66
N PRO A 268 7.68 13.78 19.66
CA PRO A 268 6.87 13.54 18.47
C PRO A 268 7.57 12.52 17.55
N VAL A 269 6.86 11.45 17.21
CA VAL A 269 7.22 10.55 16.11
C VAL A 269 6.16 10.71 15.04
N GLN A 270 6.57 11.13 13.85
CA GLN A 270 5.66 11.24 12.71
C GLN A 270 5.75 9.97 11.89
N THR A 271 4.60 9.34 11.70
CA THR A 271 4.40 8.31 10.67
C THR A 271 3.76 8.97 9.45
N TYR A 272 3.97 8.45 8.24
CA TYR A 272 3.43 9.03 7.01
C TYR A 272 3.36 7.98 5.90
N ALA A 273 2.54 8.23 4.89
CA ALA A 273 2.50 7.43 3.67
C ALA A 273 2.53 8.33 2.42
N TRP A 274 3.20 7.86 1.37
CA TRP A 274 3.05 8.37 0.02
C TRP A 274 2.61 7.21 -0.87
N ALA A 275 1.59 7.45 -1.70
CA ALA A 275 1.15 6.46 -2.67
C ALA A 275 0.70 7.13 -3.95
N SER A 276 1.03 6.51 -5.09
CA SER A 276 0.53 6.93 -6.38
C SER A 276 -0.78 6.22 -6.71
N TRP A 277 -1.78 6.99 -7.14
CA TRP A 277 -2.85 6.45 -7.97
C TRP A 277 -2.23 5.91 -9.25
N VAL A 278 -2.43 4.63 -9.54
CA VAL A 278 -1.82 3.97 -10.69
C VAL A 278 -2.81 3.94 -11.84
N GLN A 279 -2.64 4.77 -12.87
CA GLN A 279 -3.56 4.76 -14.00
C GLN A 279 -3.63 3.35 -14.66
N PRO A 280 -4.84 2.83 -14.95
CA PRO A 280 -5.03 1.65 -15.78
C PRO A 280 -4.19 1.71 -17.06
N GLY A 281 -3.48 0.62 -17.34
CA GLY A 281 -2.58 0.54 -18.50
C GLY A 281 -1.12 0.95 -18.22
N ILE A 282 -0.77 1.43 -17.04
CA ILE A 282 0.65 1.45 -16.62
C ILE A 282 1.12 0.00 -16.43
N TYR A 283 0.55 -0.69 -15.44
CA TYR A 283 0.80 -2.11 -15.15
C TYR A 283 -0.31 -3.02 -15.70
N ALA A 284 -1.57 -2.76 -15.34
CA ALA A 284 -2.70 -3.61 -15.73
C ALA A 284 -2.73 -3.86 -17.23
N ARG A 285 -2.62 -5.13 -17.63
CA ARG A 285 -2.66 -5.54 -19.03
C ARG A 285 -4.11 -5.66 -19.52
N PRO A 286 -4.36 -5.49 -20.83
CA PRO A 286 -5.72 -5.47 -21.35
C PRO A 286 -6.51 -6.74 -21.05
N ASN A 287 -7.83 -6.59 -20.94
CA ASN A 287 -8.79 -7.69 -20.77
C ASN A 287 -8.50 -8.58 -19.56
N GLY A 288 -8.19 -7.98 -18.41
CA GLY A 288 -7.89 -8.71 -17.18
C GLY A 288 -6.57 -9.49 -17.23
N GLY A 289 -5.62 -9.05 -18.05
CA GLY A 289 -4.33 -9.72 -18.22
C GLY A 289 -3.38 -9.57 -17.02
N THR A 290 -2.11 -9.91 -17.20
CA THR A 290 -1.08 -9.82 -16.15
C THR A 290 -1.12 -8.48 -15.41
N ASN A 291 -0.95 -8.54 -14.08
CA ASN A 291 -0.99 -7.39 -13.18
C ASN A 291 -2.32 -6.63 -13.20
N TRP A 292 -3.44 -7.31 -13.48
CA TRP A 292 -4.77 -6.69 -13.56
C TRP A 292 -5.11 -5.85 -12.33
N ALA A 293 -4.71 -6.28 -11.13
CA ALA A 293 -4.98 -5.57 -9.89
C ALA A 293 -4.07 -4.34 -9.67
N LEU A 294 -2.93 -4.23 -10.36
CA LEU A 294 -2.02 -3.07 -10.23
C LEU A 294 -2.56 -1.86 -11.00
N GLN A 295 -3.56 -1.22 -10.41
CA GLN A 295 -4.16 0.04 -10.89
C GLN A 295 -4.90 0.73 -9.74
N ASP A 296 -5.33 1.97 -9.98
CA ASP A 296 -6.05 2.83 -9.03
C ASP A 296 -5.42 2.93 -7.64
N ILE A 297 -6.11 2.45 -6.61
CA ILE A 297 -5.75 2.54 -5.20
C ILE A 297 -4.83 1.41 -4.73
N HIS A 298 -4.40 0.49 -5.60
CA HIS A 298 -3.58 -0.66 -5.20
C HIS A 298 -2.39 -0.26 -4.32
N ALA A 299 -1.61 0.74 -4.75
CA ALA A 299 -0.49 1.27 -3.97
C ALA A 299 -0.96 1.86 -2.64
N LEU A 300 -2.07 2.61 -2.63
CA LEU A 300 -2.57 3.23 -1.40
C LEU A 300 -3.08 2.19 -0.40
N SER A 301 -3.77 1.15 -0.85
CA SER A 301 -4.22 0.07 0.02
C SER A 301 -3.06 -0.67 0.65
N HIS A 302 -2.02 -0.94 -0.15
CA HIS A 302 -0.77 -1.55 0.30
C HIS A 302 -0.13 -0.70 1.39
N GLU A 303 0.20 0.57 1.11
CA GLU A 303 0.93 1.41 2.06
C GLU A 303 0.18 1.66 3.37
N VAL A 304 -1.15 1.73 3.33
CA VAL A 304 -1.95 1.95 4.54
C VAL A 304 -2.07 0.67 5.37
N SER A 305 -2.14 -0.50 4.72
CA SER A 305 -2.13 -1.78 5.42
C SER A 305 -0.79 -2.02 6.10
N GLU A 306 0.31 -1.85 5.38
CA GLU A 306 1.64 -2.02 5.95
C GLU A 306 1.90 -1.01 7.07
N TRP A 307 1.53 0.25 6.89
CA TRP A 307 1.63 1.25 7.96
C TRP A 307 0.81 0.87 9.20
N ALA A 308 -0.35 0.24 9.05
CA ALA A 308 -1.15 -0.16 10.21
C ALA A 308 -0.49 -1.31 10.99
N ASP A 309 0.23 -2.18 10.30
CA ASP A 309 0.90 -3.36 10.84
C ASP A 309 2.37 -3.12 11.26
N ASP A 310 3.06 -2.11 10.69
CA ASP A 310 4.40 -1.64 11.05
C ASP A 310 4.55 -0.09 10.97
N PRO A 311 3.80 0.68 11.78
CA PRO A 311 3.76 2.14 11.69
C PRO A 311 5.10 2.84 11.91
N PHE A 312 6.07 2.16 12.53
CA PHE A 312 7.37 2.71 12.89
C PHE A 312 8.54 2.09 12.12
N THR A 313 8.22 1.27 11.11
CA THR A 313 9.16 0.58 10.22
C THR A 313 10.25 -0.18 11.01
N ASN A 314 9.84 -0.79 12.11
CA ASN A 314 10.74 -1.42 13.08
C ASN A 314 10.23 -2.77 13.60
N ASN A 315 9.13 -3.27 13.05
CA ASN A 315 8.63 -4.59 13.36
C ASN A 315 9.42 -5.63 12.58
N PHE A 316 10.30 -6.33 13.30
CA PHE A 316 11.08 -7.43 12.73
C PHE A 316 10.45 -8.78 13.05
N VAL A 317 10.57 -9.71 12.11
CA VAL A 317 10.04 -11.06 12.14
C VAL A 317 11.11 -12.06 11.70
N GLN A 318 10.81 -13.36 11.72
CA GLN A 318 11.71 -14.33 11.12
C GLN A 318 11.83 -14.07 9.61
N PRO A 319 13.05 -14.00 9.05
CA PRO A 319 13.24 -13.74 7.63
C PRO A 319 12.36 -14.64 6.74
N TRP A 320 11.75 -14.00 5.75
CA TRP A 320 10.84 -14.62 4.81
C TRP A 320 11.23 -14.25 3.38
N LEU A 321 10.77 -15.08 2.45
CA LEU A 321 10.89 -14.91 1.01
C LEU A 321 9.61 -15.47 0.39
N THR A 322 9.13 -14.86 -0.69
CA THR A 322 8.05 -15.44 -1.50
C THR A 322 8.38 -15.45 -2.99
N PRO A 323 8.09 -16.55 -3.72
CA PRO A 323 8.23 -16.58 -5.17
C PRO A 323 7.31 -15.61 -5.92
N THR A 324 6.24 -15.12 -5.28
CA THR A 324 5.29 -14.17 -5.90
C THR A 324 5.80 -12.75 -5.97
N ALA A 325 6.85 -12.42 -5.20
CA ALA A 325 7.45 -11.10 -5.11
C ALA A 325 8.99 -11.20 -4.94
N PRO A 326 9.71 -11.80 -5.91
CA PRO A 326 11.14 -12.06 -5.79
C PRO A 326 12.00 -10.80 -5.70
N GLN A 327 11.48 -9.64 -6.10
CA GLN A 327 12.14 -8.35 -6.02
C GLN A 327 12.61 -7.96 -4.61
N TYR A 328 11.91 -8.42 -3.56
CA TYR A 328 12.20 -8.06 -2.17
C TYR A 328 13.29 -8.94 -1.56
N GLY A 329 13.62 -10.07 -2.20
CA GLY A 329 14.60 -11.01 -1.70
C GLY A 329 14.24 -11.57 -0.32
N CYS A 330 15.26 -11.89 0.47
CA CYS A 330 15.11 -12.35 1.84
C CYS A 330 15.10 -11.13 2.77
N THR A 331 14.02 -10.94 3.52
CA THR A 331 13.87 -9.81 4.46
C THR A 331 13.22 -10.27 5.76
N GLY A 332 13.53 -9.58 6.85
CA GLY A 332 12.93 -9.81 8.17
C GLY A 332 11.97 -8.71 8.60
N ILE A 333 11.56 -7.82 7.71
CA ILE A 333 10.63 -6.72 8.02
C ILE A 333 9.18 -7.23 7.89
N LEU A 334 8.27 -6.72 8.73
CA LEU A 334 6.84 -7.01 8.67
C LEU A 334 6.16 -6.04 7.69
N GLU A 335 6.19 -6.39 6.41
CA GLU A 335 5.57 -5.64 5.30
C GLU A 335 4.43 -6.50 4.75
N THR A 336 3.17 -6.19 5.10
CA THR A 336 1.99 -7.04 4.85
C THR A 336 1.60 -7.15 3.37
N GLY A 337 1.88 -6.12 2.58
CA GLY A 337 1.58 -6.05 1.14
C GLY A 337 2.71 -6.62 0.29
N ASP A 338 3.97 -6.40 0.67
CA ASP A 338 5.14 -6.84 -0.11
C ASP A 338 5.09 -8.30 -0.62
N PRO A 339 4.72 -9.31 0.19
CA PRO A 339 4.63 -10.69 -0.31
C PRO A 339 3.58 -10.87 -1.42
N VAL A 340 2.52 -10.06 -1.40
CA VAL A 340 1.32 -10.19 -2.21
C VAL A 340 1.15 -9.07 -3.23
N VAL A 341 2.14 -8.19 -3.42
CA VAL A 341 2.13 -7.16 -4.47
C VAL A 341 1.53 -7.65 -5.78
N ALA A 342 0.62 -6.89 -6.39
CA ALA A 342 -0.12 -7.26 -7.60
C ALA A 342 -1.11 -8.44 -7.48
N ILE A 343 -1.33 -8.98 -6.28
CA ILE A 343 -2.43 -9.90 -5.96
C ILE A 343 -3.50 -9.06 -5.28
N GLY A 344 -4.74 -9.16 -5.71
CA GLY A 344 -5.80 -8.31 -5.19
C GLY A 344 -7.17 -8.78 -5.64
N PHE A 345 -8.16 -7.96 -5.35
CA PHE A 345 -9.55 -8.24 -5.64
C PHE A 345 -10.30 -6.97 -6.05
N ALA A 346 -11.40 -7.14 -6.76
CA ALA A 346 -12.22 -6.02 -7.21
C ALA A 346 -13.17 -5.57 -6.12
N LYS A 347 -13.38 -4.27 -5.99
CA LYS A 347 -14.31 -3.71 -5.00
C LYS A 347 -14.98 -2.42 -5.48
N GLY A 348 -16.24 -2.25 -5.08
CA GLY A 348 -17.01 -1.04 -5.39
C GLY A 348 -17.20 -0.83 -6.88
N THR A 349 -17.32 0.43 -7.31
CA THR A 349 -17.35 0.82 -8.72
C THR A 349 -16.45 2.04 -8.87
N ASN A 350 -15.50 1.97 -9.78
CA ASN A 350 -14.59 3.07 -10.10
C ASN A 350 -14.98 3.66 -11.45
N ALA A 351 -15.21 4.97 -11.50
CA ALA A 351 -15.55 5.69 -12.73
C ALA A 351 -14.37 6.48 -13.32
N LEU A 352 -13.27 6.64 -12.58
CA LEU A 352 -12.09 7.37 -13.03
C LEU A 352 -11.18 6.46 -13.86
N ASP A 353 -10.62 6.99 -14.95
CA ASP A 353 -9.67 6.31 -15.85
C ASP A 353 -10.19 5.01 -16.48
N GLN A 354 -11.49 4.90 -16.70
CA GLN A 354 -12.13 3.68 -17.25
C GLN A 354 -12.15 3.60 -18.78
N GLY A 355 -11.63 4.61 -19.47
CA GLY A 355 -11.55 4.63 -20.94
C GLY A 355 -10.50 3.66 -21.51
N PRO A 356 -10.44 3.52 -22.84
CA PRO A 356 -9.39 2.73 -23.47
C PRO A 356 -8.02 3.35 -23.22
N ASN A 357 -7.01 2.49 -23.13
CA ASN A 357 -5.61 2.88 -23.16
C ASN A 357 -5.31 3.69 -24.44
N PRO A 358 -4.27 4.53 -24.45
CA PRO A 358 -3.92 5.33 -25.63
C PRO A 358 -3.65 4.53 -26.91
N ASN A 359 -3.25 3.26 -26.80
CA ASN A 359 -3.10 2.36 -27.96
C ASN A 359 -4.41 1.65 -28.40
N GLY A 360 -5.56 1.99 -27.81
CA GLY A 360 -6.88 1.44 -28.13
C GLY A 360 -7.25 0.14 -27.40
N THR A 361 -6.36 -0.42 -26.57
CA THR A 361 -6.68 -1.59 -25.73
C THR A 361 -7.42 -1.20 -24.45
N GLN A 362 -8.10 -2.12 -23.77
CA GLN A 362 -8.86 -1.83 -22.54
C GLN A 362 -8.25 -2.55 -21.33
N SER A 363 -7.67 -1.82 -20.38
CA SER A 363 -7.14 -2.38 -19.11
C SER A 363 -8.09 -2.24 -17.93
N ALA A 364 -8.82 -1.13 -17.84
CA ALA A 364 -9.75 -0.88 -16.75
C ALA A 364 -11.02 -1.73 -16.90
N ASP A 365 -11.66 -2.08 -15.78
CA ASP A 365 -12.80 -3.01 -15.74
C ASP A 365 -14.02 -2.48 -14.95
N GLY A 366 -13.96 -1.23 -14.48
CA GLY A 366 -15.03 -0.57 -13.72
C GLY A 366 -14.96 -0.73 -12.21
N TYR A 367 -13.92 -1.35 -11.65
CA TYR A 367 -13.78 -1.59 -10.21
C TYR A 367 -12.57 -0.86 -9.61
N TYR A 368 -12.56 -0.72 -8.28
CA TYR A 368 -11.32 -0.44 -7.54
C TYR A 368 -10.58 -1.76 -7.28
N HIS A 369 -9.26 -1.70 -7.16
CA HIS A 369 -8.39 -2.85 -7.03
C HIS A 369 -7.51 -2.81 -5.76
N PRO A 370 -8.11 -2.98 -4.56
CA PRO A 370 -7.35 -3.29 -3.35
C PRO A 370 -6.33 -4.42 -3.56
N GLU A 371 -5.16 -4.26 -2.95
CA GLU A 371 -4.22 -5.36 -2.77
C GLU A 371 -4.77 -6.38 -1.75
N ASP A 372 -4.36 -7.65 -1.88
CA ASP A 372 -4.46 -8.60 -0.79
C ASP A 372 -3.47 -8.21 0.31
N GLU A 373 -3.68 -8.70 1.53
CA GLU A 373 -2.84 -8.31 2.66
C GLU A 373 -2.48 -9.54 3.48
N VAL A 374 -1.18 -9.78 3.70
CA VAL A 374 -0.70 -10.90 4.51
C VAL A 374 -0.85 -10.58 5.99
N TYR A 375 -1.39 -11.53 6.74
CA TYR A 375 -1.63 -11.38 8.17
C TYR A 375 -0.44 -11.84 9.01
N LEU A 376 -0.31 -11.24 10.20
CA LEU A 376 0.64 -11.54 11.25
C LEU A 376 0.90 -13.04 11.47
N PRO A 377 -0.11 -13.95 11.49
CA PRO A 377 0.16 -15.39 11.64
C PRO A 377 1.10 -15.97 10.59
N TRP A 378 1.12 -15.43 9.37
CA TRP A 378 2.00 -15.87 8.28
C TRP A 378 3.47 -15.55 8.61
N PHE A 379 3.74 -14.31 9.03
CA PHE A 379 5.05 -13.85 9.46
C PHE A 379 5.51 -14.56 10.73
N MET A 380 4.61 -14.78 11.69
CA MET A 380 4.91 -15.43 12.96
C MET A 380 5.06 -16.94 12.88
N ARG A 381 4.88 -17.54 11.69
CA ARG A 381 4.90 -19.00 11.47
C ARG A 381 3.90 -19.76 12.35
N THR A 382 2.79 -19.11 12.70
CA THR A 382 1.78 -19.71 13.58
C THR A 382 0.67 -20.36 12.77
N ALA A 383 0.04 -21.38 13.34
CA ALA A 383 -1.22 -21.87 12.82
C ALA A 383 -2.32 -20.86 13.20
N PRO A 384 -3.01 -20.23 12.23
CA PRO A 384 -3.91 -19.12 12.49
C PRO A 384 -5.11 -19.61 13.29
N ASN A 385 -5.55 -20.86 13.12
CA ASN A 385 -6.59 -21.51 13.92
C ASN A 385 -7.80 -20.58 14.19
N THR A 386 -7.89 -20.00 15.39
CA THR A 386 -8.95 -19.04 15.77
C THR A 386 -8.42 -17.63 16.06
N VAL A 387 -7.17 -17.34 15.73
CA VAL A 387 -6.48 -16.05 15.91
C VAL A 387 -6.83 -15.07 14.80
N SER A 388 -6.99 -15.56 13.56
CA SER A 388 -7.55 -14.81 12.43
C SER A 388 -8.90 -15.39 12.01
N GLU A 389 -9.65 -14.64 11.19
CA GLU A 389 -10.95 -15.06 10.69
C GLU A 389 -10.85 -16.42 9.97
N PRO A 390 -11.82 -17.33 10.18
CA PRO A 390 -11.85 -18.61 9.48
C PRO A 390 -11.77 -18.49 7.96
N THR A 391 -11.10 -19.43 7.28
CA THR A 391 -11.08 -19.50 5.81
C THR A 391 -12.46 -19.79 5.21
N GLN A 392 -12.66 -19.42 3.96
CA GLN A 392 -13.92 -19.63 3.23
C GLN A 392 -14.16 -21.10 2.91
N THR A 393 -13.09 -21.89 2.79
CA THR A 393 -13.15 -23.35 2.64
C THR A 393 -12.72 -24.06 3.93
N ALA A 394 -13.26 -25.25 4.16
CA ALA A 394 -12.87 -26.07 5.30
C ALA A 394 -11.38 -26.47 5.18
N SER A 395 -10.61 -26.16 6.21
CA SER A 395 -9.17 -26.40 6.30
C SER A 395 -8.82 -26.96 7.68
N ALA A 396 -7.73 -27.72 7.77
CA ALA A 396 -7.17 -28.15 9.06
C ALA A 396 -6.65 -26.96 9.88
N ASN A 397 -6.19 -25.90 9.20
CA ASN A 397 -5.93 -24.59 9.79
C ASN A 397 -7.19 -23.75 9.60
N ILE A 398 -7.99 -23.58 10.65
CA ILE A 398 -9.32 -22.97 10.53
C ILE A 398 -9.22 -21.50 10.10
N GLY A 399 -8.23 -20.74 10.56
CA GLY A 399 -8.02 -19.32 10.25
C GLY A 399 -7.25 -19.08 8.94
N ARG A 400 -7.24 -17.83 8.46
CA ARG A 400 -6.60 -17.42 7.20
C ARG A 400 -5.28 -16.66 7.40
N TYR A 401 -4.44 -16.65 6.36
CA TYR A 401 -3.15 -15.94 6.33
C TYR A 401 -3.16 -14.67 5.50
N THR A 402 -4.21 -14.41 4.73
CA THR A 402 -4.42 -13.15 4.00
C THR A 402 -5.89 -12.77 4.02
N LEU A 403 -6.24 -11.53 3.65
CA LEU A 403 -7.64 -11.11 3.52
C LEU A 403 -8.42 -11.95 2.51
N MET A 404 -7.84 -12.21 1.34
CA MET A 404 -8.45 -13.07 0.32
C MET A 404 -8.61 -14.52 0.79
N GLY A 405 -7.78 -15.00 1.72
CA GLY A 405 -7.87 -16.36 2.25
C GLY A 405 -7.80 -17.40 1.13
N SER A 406 -8.81 -18.26 1.03
CA SER A 406 -8.90 -19.30 -0.01
C SER A 406 -9.05 -18.76 -1.44
N LEU A 407 -9.39 -17.47 -1.63
CA LEU A 407 -9.38 -16.83 -2.95
C LEU A 407 -7.96 -16.49 -3.43
N ASN A 408 -6.97 -16.39 -2.53
CA ASN A 408 -5.59 -16.20 -2.95
C ASN A 408 -5.13 -17.48 -3.67
N PRO A 409 -4.71 -17.42 -4.94
CA PRO A 409 -4.47 -18.62 -5.75
C PRO A 409 -3.11 -19.27 -5.47
N PHE A 410 -2.25 -18.66 -4.65
CA PHE A 410 -0.90 -19.14 -4.39
C PHE A 410 -0.84 -19.86 -3.04
N THR A 411 -0.46 -21.14 -3.08
CA THR A 411 -0.44 -22.02 -1.90
C THR A 411 0.49 -21.55 -0.78
N GLY A 412 1.46 -20.69 -1.09
CA GLY A 412 2.34 -20.06 -0.09
C GLY A 412 1.60 -19.15 0.91
N PHE A 413 0.37 -18.76 0.58
CA PHE A 413 -0.52 -17.96 1.44
C PHE A 413 -1.64 -18.79 2.08
N HIS A 414 -1.57 -20.12 1.98
CA HIS A 414 -2.48 -21.06 2.69
C HIS A 414 -1.77 -21.78 3.84
N ALA A 415 -0.51 -21.42 4.09
CA ALA A 415 0.36 -21.93 5.11
C ALA A 415 1.20 -20.78 5.69
N PRO A 416 1.83 -20.93 6.86
CA PRO A 416 2.75 -19.90 7.34
C PRO A 416 3.93 -19.76 6.37
N ALA A 417 4.58 -18.59 6.36
CA ALA A 417 5.69 -18.38 5.43
C ALA A 417 6.80 -19.43 5.63
N THR A 418 7.63 -19.62 4.61
CA THR A 418 8.87 -20.35 4.75
C THR A 418 10.00 -19.39 5.09
N GLY A 419 10.98 -19.87 5.84
CA GLY A 419 12.21 -19.12 6.07
C GLY A 419 13.03 -18.96 4.78
N CYS A 420 13.85 -17.92 4.81
CA CYS A 420 15.15 -17.85 4.14
C CYS A 420 16.22 -17.77 5.25
#